data_AF-A0A9P6BFB3-F1
#
_entry.id   AF-A0A9P6BFB3-F1
#
_cell.length_a   1.000
_cell.length_b   1.000
_cell.length_c   1.000
_cell.angle_alpha   90.00
_cell.angle_beta   90.00
_cell.angle_gamma   90.00
#
_symmetry.space_group_name_H-M   'P 1'
#
loop_
_entity.id
_entity.type
_entity.pdbx_description
1 polymer ?
#
loop_
_entity_poly.entity_id
_entity_poly.type
_entity_poly.pdbx_seq_one_letter_code
_entity_poly.pdbx_strand_id
1 'polypeptide(L)'
;MNGTSLQAFRSQPSSQVIFIPTRHDAESGKDIVRWKDIQQYFKDAQGVMNDHNAVLFLTGDDLEDFIPLRIAHYPDVVLQVVVPDGSKDSSSLLSKNDMSWPEQLRQEVQQAHQKMEEILGKIQQADQRTQSFVQQIEQHVNAAQQSIQQSDQYIRQLEEDLQTSRQQLQQVEEYQQTMQQIDQGAQTTQQQTRAKNQNFIDRTLEICGLFGLMYAWYVMYAIASYPLSIVYGVMSIMYLVC
;
A
#
# COMPACT_ATOMS: atom_id res chain seq x y z
N MET A 1 -60.97 2.21 36.80
CA MET A 1 -60.56 2.26 38.22
C MET A 1 -59.29 1.43 38.33
N ASN A 2 -58.09 1.89 38.67
CA ASN A 2 -57.52 3.20 38.96
C ASN A 2 -56.13 3.20 38.31
N GLY A 3 -55.82 4.20 37.50
CA GLY A 3 -54.47 4.44 37.00
C GLY A 3 -53.68 5.17 38.08
N THR A 4 -52.63 4.53 38.59
CA THR A 4 -51.72 5.14 39.57
C THR A 4 -50.88 6.20 38.85
N SER A 5 -51.34 7.44 38.95
CA SER A 5 -50.62 8.64 38.52
C SER A 5 -49.33 8.74 39.32
N LEU A 6 -48.19 8.48 38.66
CA LEU A 6 -46.89 8.97 39.13
C LEU A 6 -46.98 10.51 39.14
N GLN A 7 -47.13 11.09 40.32
CA GLN A 7 -46.96 12.52 40.50
C GLN A 7 -45.52 12.85 40.16
N ALA A 8 -45.29 13.27 38.91
CA ALA A 8 -44.14 14.05 38.57
C ALA A 8 -44.15 15.28 39.47
N PHE A 9 -43.13 15.42 40.31
CA PHE A 9 -42.79 16.67 40.97
C PHE A 9 -42.49 17.70 39.89
N ARG A 10 -43.53 18.34 39.35
CA ARG A 10 -43.40 19.59 38.62
C ARG A 10 -43.30 20.69 39.66
N SER A 11 -42.11 20.88 40.21
CA SER A 11 -41.69 22.22 40.59
C SER A 11 -41.75 23.07 39.33
N GLN A 12 -42.77 23.92 39.26
CA GLN A 12 -42.89 24.93 38.20
C GLN A 12 -41.59 25.74 38.18
N PRO A 13 -40.82 25.76 37.08
CA PRO A 13 -39.63 26.60 37.03
C PRO A 13 -40.09 28.06 37.09
N SER A 14 -39.72 28.77 38.17
CA SER A 14 -39.79 30.22 38.19
C SER A 14 -39.02 30.72 36.98
N SER A 15 -39.72 31.34 36.04
CA SER A 15 -39.37 31.39 34.61
C SER A 15 -38.24 32.36 34.24
N GLN A 16 -37.25 32.51 35.11
CA GLN A 16 -36.11 33.39 34.88
C GLN A 16 -34.97 32.61 34.21
N VAL A 17 -34.82 32.82 32.90
CA VAL A 17 -33.65 32.36 32.15
C VAL A 17 -32.51 33.35 32.41
N ILE A 18 -31.36 32.84 32.85
CA ILE A 18 -30.15 33.63 33.09
C ILE A 18 -29.14 33.31 31.98
N PHE A 19 -28.67 34.34 31.30
CA PHE A 19 -27.61 34.21 30.29
C PHE A 19 -26.24 34.24 30.95
N ILE A 20 -25.52 33.11 30.87
CA ILE A 20 -24.14 32.98 31.34
C ILE A 20 -23.21 33.04 30.12
N PRO A 21 -22.22 33.95 30.09
CA PRO A 21 -21.33 34.08 28.94
C PRO A 21 -20.46 32.83 28.76
N THR A 22 -20.34 32.39 27.52
CA THR A 22 -19.44 31.30 27.13
C THR A 22 -18.02 31.81 26.93
N ARG A 23 -17.05 30.91 27.08
CA ARG A 23 -15.63 31.21 26.87
C ARG A 23 -14.99 30.10 26.06
N HIS A 24 -14.06 30.45 25.19
CA HIS A 24 -13.25 29.47 24.49
C HIS A 24 -12.23 28.85 25.44
N ASP A 25 -12.19 27.53 25.50
CA ASP A 25 -11.26 26.77 26.34
C ASP A 25 -10.08 26.25 25.52
N ALA A 26 -8.87 26.70 25.83
CA ALA A 26 -7.67 26.34 25.07
C ALA A 26 -7.28 24.86 25.24
N GLU A 27 -7.71 24.21 26.32
CA GLU A 27 -7.35 22.84 26.66
C GLU A 27 -8.27 21.83 25.97
N SER A 28 -9.59 22.01 26.07
CA SER A 28 -10.55 21.15 25.39
C SER A 28 -10.83 21.56 23.93
N GLY A 29 -10.43 22.75 23.52
CA GLY A 29 -10.71 23.32 22.20
C GLY A 29 -12.19 23.65 21.96
N LYS A 30 -13.01 23.66 23.01
CA LYS A 30 -14.46 23.85 22.94
C LYS A 30 -14.86 25.16 23.61
N ASP A 31 -16.03 25.68 23.22
CA ASP A 31 -16.67 26.73 24.00
C ASP A 31 -17.32 26.11 25.24
N ILE A 32 -17.10 26.73 26.39
CA ILE A 32 -17.50 26.19 27.69
C ILE A 32 -18.20 27.23 28.54
N VAL A 33 -18.90 26.73 29.56
CA VAL A 33 -19.36 27.50 30.72
C VAL A 33 -18.65 26.95 31.96
N ARG A 34 -18.04 27.83 32.76
CA ARG A 34 -17.37 27.41 34.01
C ARG A 34 -18.42 27.14 35.08
N TRP A 35 -18.25 26.05 35.83
CA TRP A 35 -19.16 25.69 36.92
C TRP A 35 -19.28 26.81 37.97
N LYS A 36 -18.17 27.47 38.28
CA LYS A 36 -18.13 28.60 39.21
C LYS A 36 -19.01 29.78 38.77
N ASP A 37 -19.12 30.01 37.46
CA ASP A 37 -19.97 31.08 36.92
C ASP A 37 -21.46 30.71 37.10
N ILE A 38 -21.83 29.43 36.99
CA ILE A 38 -23.18 28.93 37.29
C ILE A 38 -23.48 29.08 38.79
N GLN A 39 -22.57 28.65 39.66
CA GLN A 39 -22.73 28.74 41.12
C GLN A 39 -22.85 30.19 41.63
N GLN A 40 -22.35 31.17 40.89
CA GLN A 40 -22.50 32.59 41.23
C GLN A 40 -23.96 33.05 41.15
N TYR A 41 -24.75 32.49 40.22
CA TYR A 41 -26.18 32.82 40.06
C TYR A 41 -27.09 31.84 40.78
N PHE A 42 -26.70 30.56 40.85
CA PHE A 42 -27.44 29.50 41.49
C PHE A 42 -26.64 28.97 42.68
N LYS A 43 -26.82 29.62 43.83
CA LYS A 43 -26.16 29.20 45.06
C LYS A 43 -26.58 27.77 45.38
N ASP A 44 -25.60 26.93 45.74
CA ASP A 44 -25.78 25.52 46.08
C ASP A 44 -26.24 24.63 44.91
N ALA A 45 -26.07 25.08 43.65
CA ALA A 45 -26.27 24.21 42.48
C ALA A 45 -25.49 22.90 42.63
N GLN A 46 -26.17 21.78 42.39
CA GLN A 46 -25.62 20.42 42.47
C GLN A 46 -25.30 19.84 41.09
N GLY A 47 -26.03 20.27 40.07
CA GLY A 47 -25.83 19.78 38.71
C GLY A 47 -26.64 20.56 37.69
N VAL A 48 -26.47 20.16 36.43
CA VAL A 48 -27.18 20.73 35.29
C VAL A 48 -27.81 19.61 34.50
N MET A 49 -29.02 19.84 34.00
CA MET A 49 -29.79 18.90 33.21
C MET A 49 -30.21 19.53 31.88
N ASN A 50 -30.26 18.69 30.85
CA ASN A 50 -30.92 18.98 29.59
C ASN A 50 -32.12 18.04 29.47
N ASP A 51 -33.32 18.58 29.68
CA ASP A 51 -34.57 17.83 29.84
C ASP A 51 -34.49 16.72 30.89
N HIS A 52 -34.27 15.47 30.47
CA HIS A 52 -34.20 14.28 31.32
C HIS A 52 -32.77 13.73 31.46
N ASN A 53 -31.78 14.36 30.83
CA ASN A 53 -30.40 13.90 30.82
C ASN A 53 -29.53 14.78 31.71
N ALA A 54 -28.74 14.18 32.60
CA ALA A 54 -27.72 14.89 33.34
C ALA A 54 -26.61 15.36 32.38
N VAL A 55 -26.23 16.63 32.48
CA VAL A 55 -25.10 17.19 31.74
C VAL A 55 -23.84 16.93 32.54
N LEU A 56 -22.95 16.10 31.99
CA LEU A 56 -21.67 15.76 32.63
C LEU A 56 -20.66 16.91 32.48
N PHE A 57 -19.71 16.96 33.41
CA PHE A 57 -18.54 17.82 33.28
C PHE A 57 -17.62 17.32 32.15
N LEU A 58 -16.85 18.23 31.59
CA LEU A 58 -15.81 17.85 30.63
C LEU A 58 -14.69 17.11 31.35
N THR A 59 -14.32 15.96 30.81
CA THR A 59 -13.19 15.14 31.28
C THR A 59 -12.00 15.24 30.32
N GLY A 60 -10.80 15.09 30.87
CA GLY A 60 -9.57 14.97 30.10
C GLY A 60 -9.39 13.59 29.46
N ASP A 61 -8.24 13.39 28.80
CA ASP A 61 -7.85 12.10 28.22
C ASP A 61 -7.63 11.00 29.27
N ASP A 62 -7.40 11.42 30.53
CA ASP A 62 -7.28 10.57 31.71
C ASP A 62 -8.63 10.17 32.33
N LEU A 63 -9.75 10.60 31.73
CA LEU A 63 -11.13 10.41 32.23
C LEU A 63 -11.41 11.09 33.57
N GLU A 64 -10.53 11.98 34.03
CA GLU A 64 -10.75 12.80 35.21
C GLU A 64 -11.43 14.12 34.82
N ASP A 65 -12.25 14.67 35.71
CA ASP A 65 -12.91 15.96 35.49
C ASP A 65 -11.87 17.09 35.43
N PHE A 66 -12.02 18.00 34.46
CA PHE A 66 -11.14 19.18 34.41
C PHE A 66 -11.27 20.03 35.67
N ILE A 67 -10.14 20.51 36.20
CA ILE A 67 -10.09 21.48 37.29
C ILE A 67 -9.62 22.84 36.70
N PRO A 68 -10.41 23.92 36.78
CA PRO A 68 -11.74 24.03 37.40
C PRO A 68 -12.82 23.36 36.54
N LEU A 69 -13.92 22.90 37.18
CA LEU A 69 -15.05 22.22 36.53
C LEU A 69 -15.66 23.07 35.40
N ARG A 70 -15.92 22.41 34.26
CA ARG A 70 -16.37 23.04 33.01
C ARG A 70 -17.48 22.19 32.40
N ILE A 71 -18.48 22.84 31.81
CA ILE A 71 -19.55 22.19 31.05
C ILE A 71 -19.44 22.67 29.59
N ALA A 72 -19.66 21.76 28.64
CA ALA A 72 -19.70 22.11 27.22
C ALA A 72 -20.83 23.11 26.93
N HIS A 73 -20.59 24.08 26.05
CA HIS A 73 -21.63 24.96 25.56
C HIS A 73 -22.62 24.20 24.65
N TYR A 74 -23.92 24.32 24.95
CA TYR A 74 -25.00 23.81 24.12
C TYR A 74 -25.72 25.01 23.46
N PRO A 75 -25.44 25.31 22.18
CA PRO A 75 -26.07 26.44 21.50
C PRO A 75 -27.58 26.23 21.41
N ASP A 76 -28.34 27.31 21.59
CA ASP A 76 -29.81 27.35 21.51
C ASP A 76 -30.56 26.43 22.49
N VAL A 77 -29.89 25.93 23.53
CA VAL A 77 -30.48 25.07 24.56
C VAL A 77 -30.50 25.79 25.91
N VAL A 78 -31.67 25.79 26.57
CA VAL A 78 -31.80 26.26 27.95
C VAL A 78 -31.61 25.08 28.89
N LEU A 79 -30.51 25.09 29.64
CA LEU A 79 -30.21 24.05 30.61
C LEU A 79 -30.90 24.34 31.95
N GLN A 80 -31.34 23.29 32.63
CA GLN A 80 -31.97 23.37 33.95
C GLN A 80 -30.90 23.16 35.03
N VAL A 81 -30.81 24.07 35.99
CA VAL A 81 -29.89 23.94 37.13
C VAL A 81 -30.62 23.25 38.28
N VAL A 82 -30.07 22.15 38.76
CA VAL A 82 -30.61 21.41 39.91
C VAL A 82 -30.04 22.05 41.18
N VAL A 83 -30.92 22.66 41.96
CA VAL A 83 -30.62 23.22 43.29
C VAL A 83 -31.31 22.33 44.32
N PRO A 84 -30.65 21.92 45.42
CA PRO A 84 -31.27 21.11 46.44
C PRO A 84 -32.45 21.88 47.04
N ASP A 85 -33.61 21.22 47.09
CA ASP A 85 -34.74 21.76 47.81
C ASP A 85 -34.33 21.94 49.28
N GLY A 86 -34.37 23.18 49.76
CA GLY A 86 -34.04 23.53 51.14
C GLY A 86 -34.98 22.92 52.19
N SER A 87 -35.83 21.95 51.83
CA SER A 87 -36.63 21.16 52.76
C SER A 87 -35.73 20.20 53.55
N LYS A 88 -35.04 20.74 54.54
CA LYS A 88 -34.87 20.03 55.79
C LYS A 88 -36.27 19.68 56.27
N ASP A 89 -36.73 18.44 56.03
CA ASP A 89 -37.79 17.73 56.77
C ASP A 89 -38.37 16.59 55.91
N SER A 90 -37.61 15.51 55.75
CA SER A 90 -38.16 14.22 55.28
C SER A 90 -37.83 13.05 56.20
N SER A 91 -37.16 13.33 57.34
CA SER A 91 -36.82 12.32 58.36
C SER A 91 -37.97 12.00 59.33
N SER A 92 -39.15 12.63 59.22
CA SER A 92 -40.26 12.44 60.17
C SER A 92 -41.42 11.56 59.68
N LEU A 93 -41.34 10.97 58.48
CA LEU A 93 -42.40 10.10 57.94
C LEU A 93 -42.11 8.59 58.01
N LEU A 94 -41.01 8.17 58.62
CA LEU A 94 -40.76 6.75 58.94
C LEU A 94 -41.17 6.43 60.38
N SER A 95 -42.41 6.78 60.72
CA SER A 95 -43.12 6.23 61.87
C SER A 95 -43.75 4.91 61.45
N LYS A 96 -43.17 3.81 61.95
CA LYS A 96 -43.81 2.49 62.21
C LYS A 96 -45.03 2.19 61.35
N ASN A 97 -44.82 1.53 60.21
CA ASN A 97 -45.87 0.73 59.60
C ASN A 97 -45.39 -0.70 59.41
N ASP A 98 -46.19 -1.61 59.92
CA ASP A 98 -46.11 -3.06 59.80
C ASP A 98 -45.64 -3.49 58.42
N MET A 99 -44.47 -4.12 58.38
CA MET A 99 -43.77 -4.49 57.15
C MET A 99 -44.27 -5.86 56.67
N SER A 100 -45.57 -5.97 56.42
CA SER A 100 -46.17 -7.07 55.67
C SER A 100 -46.46 -6.59 54.25
N TRP A 101 -45.55 -6.92 53.32
CA TRP A 101 -45.76 -6.65 51.90
C TRP A 101 -47.08 -7.29 51.42
N PRO A 102 -47.93 -6.55 50.70
CA PRO A 102 -49.13 -7.11 50.04
C PRO A 102 -48.75 -8.29 49.16
N GLU A 103 -49.52 -9.38 49.22
CA GLU A 103 -49.23 -10.63 48.52
C GLU A 103 -49.04 -10.43 47.00
N GLN A 104 -49.75 -9.48 46.41
CA GLN A 104 -49.62 -9.11 45.00
C GLN A 104 -48.21 -8.61 44.65
N LEU A 105 -47.59 -7.78 45.50
CA LEU A 105 -46.22 -7.30 45.28
C LEU A 105 -45.20 -8.44 45.43
N ARG A 106 -45.45 -9.41 46.32
CA ARG A 106 -44.59 -10.59 46.47
C ARG A 106 -44.61 -11.45 45.20
N GLN A 107 -45.78 -11.65 44.61
CA GLN A 107 -45.93 -12.41 43.35
C GLN A 107 -45.28 -11.68 42.17
N GLU A 108 -45.45 -10.37 42.04
CA GLU A 108 -44.81 -9.58 40.98
C GLU A 108 -43.27 -9.63 41.07
N VAL A 109 -42.71 -9.53 42.28
CA VAL A 109 -41.26 -9.65 42.50
C VAL A 109 -40.76 -11.07 42.18
N GLN A 110 -41.49 -12.12 42.55
CA GLN A 110 -41.14 -13.49 42.19
C GLN A 110 -41.18 -13.72 40.68
N GLN A 111 -42.20 -13.19 40.00
CA GLN A 111 -42.31 -13.29 38.54
C GLN A 111 -41.20 -12.49 37.85
N ALA A 112 -40.88 -11.30 38.34
CA ALA A 112 -39.77 -10.49 37.82
C ALA A 112 -38.43 -11.21 37.99
N HIS A 113 -38.20 -11.85 39.14
CA HIS A 113 -37.00 -12.64 39.38
C HIS A 113 -36.88 -13.82 38.40
N GLN A 114 -37.96 -14.57 38.17
CA GLN A 114 -37.96 -15.66 37.19
C GLN A 114 -37.66 -15.19 35.76
N LYS A 115 -38.26 -14.06 35.34
CA LYS A 115 -37.97 -13.47 34.02
C LYS A 115 -36.53 -12.99 33.93
N MET A 116 -35.98 -12.43 35.01
CA MET A 116 -34.59 -11.98 35.06
C MET A 116 -33.64 -13.16 34.89
N GLU A 117 -33.86 -14.28 35.60
CA GLU A 117 -33.06 -15.50 35.44
C GLU A 117 -33.14 -16.07 34.02
N GLU A 118 -34.33 -16.06 33.39
CA GLU A 118 -34.48 -16.47 31.99
C GLU A 118 -33.67 -15.59 31.04
N ILE A 119 -33.72 -14.26 31.22
CA ILE A 119 -32.95 -13.30 30.43
C ILE A 119 -31.45 -13.51 30.65
N LEU A 120 -31.02 -13.71 31.89
CA LEU A 120 -29.61 -13.93 32.23
C LEU A 120 -29.08 -15.19 31.53
N GLY A 121 -29.86 -16.26 31.52
CA GLY A 121 -29.53 -17.49 30.79
C GLY A 121 -29.40 -17.27 29.28
N LYS A 122 -30.30 -16.48 28.67
CA LYS A 122 -30.21 -16.12 27.25
C LYS A 122 -28.99 -15.26 26.94
N ILE A 123 -28.66 -14.31 27.81
CA ILE A 123 -27.45 -13.47 27.68
C ILE A 123 -26.20 -14.35 27.75
N GLN A 124 -26.12 -15.26 28.72
CA GLN A 124 -24.99 -16.17 28.85
C GLN A 124 -24.85 -17.09 27.64
N GLN A 125 -25.97 -17.58 27.09
CA GLN A 125 -25.94 -18.37 25.85
C GLN A 125 -25.47 -17.54 24.64
N ALA A 126 -25.91 -16.29 24.53
CA ALA A 126 -25.48 -15.39 23.47
C ALA A 126 -23.99 -15.05 23.58
N ASP A 127 -23.47 -14.86 24.80
CA ASP A 127 -22.04 -14.64 25.06
C ASP A 127 -21.21 -15.85 24.61
N GLN A 128 -21.61 -17.06 24.97
CA GLN A 128 -20.93 -18.29 24.53
C GLN A 128 -20.92 -18.45 23.00
N ARG A 129 -22.01 -18.09 22.32
CA ARG A 129 -22.07 -18.10 20.85
C ARG A 129 -21.15 -17.04 20.23
N THR A 130 -21.06 -15.87 20.86
CA THR A 130 -20.17 -14.80 20.39
C THR A 130 -18.71 -15.23 20.53
N GLN A 131 -18.33 -15.81 21.67
CA GLN A 131 -16.98 -16.33 21.90
C GLN A 131 -16.61 -17.43 20.89
N SER A 132 -17.50 -18.38 20.63
CA SER A 132 -17.23 -19.45 19.65
C SER A 132 -17.12 -18.92 18.23
N PHE A 133 -17.88 -17.88 17.88
CA PHE A 133 -17.77 -17.21 16.59
C PHE A 133 -16.46 -16.42 16.44
N VAL A 134 -16.05 -15.70 17.48
CA VAL A 134 -14.75 -15.00 17.50
C VAL A 134 -13.60 -16.00 17.30
N GLN A 135 -13.62 -17.13 17.99
CA GLN A 135 -12.61 -18.19 17.81
C GLN A 135 -12.56 -18.73 16.37
N GLN A 136 -13.72 -18.90 15.72
CA GLN A 136 -13.77 -19.30 14.31
C GLN A 136 -13.16 -18.22 13.40
N ILE A 137 -13.46 -16.95 13.64
CA ILE A 137 -12.85 -15.85 12.89
C ILE A 137 -11.33 -15.85 13.05
N GLU A 138 -10.82 -16.00 14.28
CA GLU A 138 -9.38 -16.07 14.54
C GLU A 138 -8.72 -17.22 13.77
N GLN A 139 -9.36 -18.39 13.73
CA GLN A 139 -8.87 -19.52 12.94
C GLN A 139 -8.81 -19.19 11.44
N HIS A 140 -9.86 -18.56 10.90
CA HIS A 140 -9.89 -18.15 9.48
C HIS A 140 -8.85 -17.08 9.16
N VAL A 141 -8.67 -16.09 10.04
CA VAL A 141 -7.64 -15.05 9.89
C VAL A 141 -6.25 -15.67 9.90
N ASN A 142 -5.98 -16.59 10.83
CA ASN A 142 -4.69 -17.28 10.89
C ASN A 142 -4.43 -18.13 9.63
N ALA A 143 -5.44 -18.84 9.12
CA ALA A 143 -5.31 -19.61 7.87
C ALA A 143 -5.08 -18.69 6.66
N ALA A 144 -5.78 -17.56 6.57
CA ALA A 144 -5.57 -16.57 5.53
C ALA A 144 -4.17 -15.97 5.60
N GLN A 145 -3.68 -15.64 6.80
CA GLN A 145 -2.33 -15.12 7.01
C GLN A 145 -1.25 -16.12 6.55
N GLN A 146 -1.43 -17.41 6.85
CA GLN A 146 -0.54 -18.46 6.36
C GLN A 146 -0.56 -18.57 4.83
N SER A 147 -1.73 -18.48 4.21
CA SER A 147 -1.86 -18.50 2.75
C SER A 147 -1.16 -17.30 2.09
N ILE A 148 -1.27 -16.10 2.67
CA ILE A 148 -0.55 -14.91 2.21
C ILE A 148 0.96 -15.14 2.30
N GLN A 149 1.46 -15.67 3.42
CA GLN A 149 2.89 -15.97 3.58
C GLN A 149 3.41 -16.98 2.56
N GLN A 150 2.62 -18.01 2.25
CA GLN A 150 2.96 -18.98 1.20
C GLN A 150 3.00 -18.32 -0.18
N SER A 151 2.05 -17.42 -0.47
CA SER A 151 2.05 -16.65 -1.71
C SER A 151 3.30 -15.77 -1.83
N ASP A 152 3.71 -15.10 -0.75
CA ASP A 152 4.92 -14.26 -0.75
C ASP A 152 6.20 -15.09 -0.98
N GLN A 153 6.26 -16.31 -0.45
CA GLN A 153 7.35 -17.24 -0.74
C GLN A 153 7.36 -17.64 -2.22
N TYR A 154 6.20 -17.94 -2.80
CA TYR A 154 6.10 -18.29 -4.22
C TYR A 154 6.49 -17.12 -5.14
N ILE A 155 6.08 -15.90 -4.82
CA ILE A 155 6.46 -14.69 -5.58
C ILE A 155 7.99 -14.51 -5.55
N ARG A 156 8.63 -14.66 -4.40
CA ARG A 156 10.11 -14.56 -4.30
C ARG A 156 10.81 -15.61 -5.15
N GLN A 157 10.30 -16.83 -5.20
CA GLN A 157 10.86 -17.88 -6.06
C GLN A 157 10.74 -17.49 -7.54
N LEU A 158 9.58 -16.99 -7.96
CA LEU A 158 9.39 -16.53 -9.34
C LEU A 158 10.29 -15.36 -9.71
N GLU A 159 10.55 -14.43 -8.77
CA GLU A 159 11.48 -13.32 -8.98
C GLU A 159 12.91 -13.82 -9.19
N GLU A 160 13.36 -14.81 -8.40
CA GLU A 160 14.68 -15.44 -8.55
C GLU A 160 14.81 -16.18 -9.89
N ASP A 161 13.79 -16.94 -10.29
CA ASP A 161 13.76 -17.65 -11.56
C ASP A 161 13.80 -16.67 -12.74
N LEU A 162 13.04 -15.57 -12.65
CA LEU A 162 13.02 -14.52 -13.68
C LEU A 162 14.36 -13.79 -13.77
N GLN A 163 15.01 -13.55 -12.64
CA GLN A 163 16.36 -12.97 -12.62
C GLN A 163 17.38 -13.92 -13.26
N THR A 164 17.33 -15.20 -12.94
CA THR A 164 18.18 -16.23 -13.54
C THR A 164 17.98 -16.30 -15.04
N SER A 165 16.73 -16.30 -15.51
CA SER A 165 16.40 -16.31 -16.93
C SER A 165 16.93 -15.07 -17.66
N ARG A 166 16.85 -13.87 -17.04
CA ARG A 166 17.46 -12.65 -17.60
C ARG A 166 18.97 -12.76 -17.74
N GLN A 167 19.66 -13.33 -16.74
CA GLN A 167 21.11 -13.55 -16.82
C GLN A 167 21.48 -14.51 -17.94
N GLN A 168 20.71 -15.59 -18.12
CA GLN A 168 20.91 -16.53 -19.22
C GLN A 168 20.71 -15.86 -20.59
N LEU A 169 19.68 -15.01 -20.73
CA LEU A 169 19.46 -14.26 -21.98
C LEU A 169 20.62 -13.32 -22.30
N GLN A 170 21.16 -12.61 -21.30
CA GLN A 170 22.34 -11.77 -21.50
C GLN A 170 23.55 -12.58 -21.99
N GLN A 171 23.81 -13.75 -21.41
CA GLN A 171 24.90 -14.62 -21.88
C GLN A 171 24.69 -15.10 -23.32
N VAL A 172 23.44 -15.42 -23.68
CA VAL A 172 23.11 -15.82 -25.06
C VAL A 172 23.33 -14.64 -26.02
N GLU A 173 22.95 -13.42 -25.65
CA GLU A 173 23.18 -12.21 -26.44
C GLU A 173 24.69 -11.94 -26.63
N GLU A 174 25.49 -12.03 -25.56
CA GLU A 174 26.95 -11.90 -25.64
C GLU A 174 27.59 -12.95 -26.54
N TYR A 175 27.12 -14.20 -26.46
CA TYR A 175 27.56 -15.28 -27.32
C TYR A 175 27.22 -15.01 -28.79
N GLN A 176 26.01 -14.53 -29.07
CA GLN A 176 25.60 -14.15 -30.43
C GLN A 176 26.46 -13.02 -30.99
N GLN A 177 26.76 -11.99 -30.18
CA GLN A 177 27.65 -10.90 -30.59
C GLN A 177 29.05 -11.41 -30.90
N THR A 178 29.58 -12.29 -30.05
CA THR A 178 30.91 -12.90 -30.27
C THR A 178 30.94 -13.69 -31.57
N MET A 179 29.91 -14.49 -31.85
CA MET A 179 29.82 -15.23 -33.12
C MET A 179 29.75 -14.30 -34.33
N GLN A 180 28.99 -13.21 -34.26
CA GLN A 180 28.95 -12.22 -35.35
C GLN A 180 30.31 -11.58 -35.60
N GLN A 181 31.08 -11.28 -34.55
CA GLN A 181 32.43 -10.74 -34.71
C GLN A 181 33.39 -11.76 -35.37
N ILE A 182 33.29 -13.03 -34.98
CA ILE A 182 34.08 -14.10 -35.58
C ILE A 182 33.73 -14.23 -37.08
N ASP A 183 32.45 -14.21 -37.44
CA ASP A 183 32.00 -14.28 -38.83
C ASP A 183 32.51 -13.09 -39.66
N GLN A 184 32.45 -11.88 -39.12
CA GLN A 184 33.01 -10.69 -39.77
C GLN A 184 34.54 -10.79 -39.94
N GLY A 185 35.25 -11.28 -38.91
CA GLY A 185 36.68 -11.54 -38.96
C GLY A 185 37.06 -12.58 -40.03
N ALA A 186 36.27 -13.66 -40.15
CA ALA A 186 36.45 -14.67 -41.18
C ALA A 186 36.21 -14.10 -42.59
N GLN A 187 35.16 -13.30 -42.77
CA GLN A 187 34.85 -12.66 -44.06
C GLN A 187 35.95 -11.69 -44.49
N THR A 188 36.45 -10.85 -43.58
CA THR A 188 37.53 -9.90 -43.89
C THR A 188 38.83 -10.63 -44.25
N THR A 189 39.17 -11.69 -43.52
CA THR A 189 40.33 -12.56 -43.83
C THR A 189 40.19 -13.23 -45.20
N GLN A 190 38.99 -13.71 -45.53
CA GLN A 190 38.71 -14.32 -46.84
C GLN A 190 38.81 -13.29 -47.97
N GLN A 191 38.28 -12.07 -47.78
CA GLN A 191 38.38 -10.99 -48.75
C GLN A 191 39.83 -10.54 -48.98
N GLN A 192 40.62 -10.39 -47.92
CA GLN A 192 42.04 -10.07 -48.03
C GLN A 192 42.81 -11.16 -48.79
N THR A 193 42.48 -12.43 -48.55
CA THR A 193 43.08 -13.56 -49.27
C THR A 193 42.71 -13.54 -50.75
N ARG A 194 41.44 -13.27 -51.08
CA ARG A 194 40.98 -13.11 -52.48
C ARG A 194 41.69 -11.94 -53.17
N ALA A 195 41.82 -10.79 -52.51
CA ALA A 195 42.50 -9.62 -53.05
C ALA A 195 44.00 -9.88 -53.29
N LYS A 196 44.68 -10.56 -52.37
CA LYS A 196 46.08 -11.00 -52.56
C LYS A 196 46.22 -11.96 -53.74
N ASN A 197 45.32 -12.93 -53.85
CA ASN A 197 45.32 -13.88 -54.97
C ASN A 197 45.06 -13.19 -56.32
N GLN A 198 44.12 -12.23 -56.38
CA GLN A 198 43.88 -11.42 -57.58
C GLN A 198 45.12 -10.61 -57.98
N ASN A 199 45.73 -9.90 -57.04
CA ASN A 199 46.98 -9.16 -57.30
C ASN A 199 48.11 -10.07 -57.81
N PHE A 200 48.18 -11.31 -57.34
CA PHE A 200 49.16 -12.29 -57.83
C PHE A 200 48.85 -12.73 -59.27
N ILE A 201 47.58 -13.02 -59.58
CA ILE A 201 47.14 -13.38 -60.94
C ILE A 201 47.41 -12.23 -61.91
N ASP A 202 47.09 -10.99 -61.54
CA ASP A 202 47.29 -9.81 -62.39
C ASP A 202 48.78 -9.60 -62.70
N ARG A 203 49.65 -9.67 -61.68
CA ARG A 203 51.11 -9.62 -61.88
C ARG A 203 51.63 -10.76 -62.76
N THR A 204 51.06 -11.95 -62.63
CA THR A 204 51.45 -13.11 -63.44
C THR A 204 51.05 -12.89 -64.91
N LEU A 205 49.87 -12.33 -65.17
CA LEU A 205 49.42 -11.96 -66.51
C LEU A 205 50.29 -10.85 -67.12
N GLU A 206 50.70 -9.84 -66.35
CA GLU A 206 51.65 -8.81 -66.80
C GLU A 206 52.99 -9.43 -67.22
N ILE A 207 53.55 -10.31 -66.38
CA ILE A 207 54.81 -11.01 -66.69
C ILE A 207 54.67 -11.87 -67.94
N CYS A 208 53.61 -12.69 -68.05
CA CYS A 208 53.33 -13.49 -69.24
C CYS A 208 53.15 -12.64 -70.50
N GLY A 209 52.51 -11.47 -70.38
CA GLY A 209 52.38 -10.49 -71.47
C GLY A 209 53.74 -9.98 -71.94
N LEU A 210 54.65 -9.64 -71.02
CA LEU A 210 56.02 -9.25 -71.35
C LEU A 210 56.80 -10.37 -72.04
N PHE A 211 56.71 -11.62 -71.55
CA PHE A 211 57.32 -12.78 -72.21
C PHE A 211 56.74 -13.03 -73.60
N GLY A 212 55.42 -12.87 -73.77
CA GLY A 212 54.76 -12.98 -75.07
C GLY A 212 55.25 -11.94 -76.07
N LEU A 213 55.38 -10.68 -75.66
CA LEU A 213 55.96 -9.62 -76.49
C LEU A 213 57.43 -9.89 -76.83
N MET A 214 58.22 -10.33 -75.85
CA MET A 214 59.63 -10.70 -76.05
C MET A 214 59.76 -11.86 -77.04
N TYR A 215 58.91 -12.88 -76.95
CA TYR A 215 58.88 -14.01 -77.87
C TYR A 215 58.47 -13.58 -79.28
N ALA A 216 57.41 -12.76 -79.41
CA ALA A 216 56.99 -12.21 -80.70
C ALA A 216 58.10 -11.37 -81.35
N TRP A 217 58.77 -10.53 -80.58
CA TRP A 217 59.93 -9.76 -81.04
C TRP A 217 61.07 -10.67 -81.51
N TYR A 218 61.39 -11.72 -80.74
CA TYR A 218 62.40 -12.72 -81.10
C TYR A 218 62.06 -13.46 -82.40
N VAL A 219 60.80 -13.89 -82.59
CA VAL A 219 60.34 -14.55 -83.81
C VAL A 219 60.43 -13.59 -85.01
N MET A 220 59.98 -12.35 -84.87
CA MET A 220 60.09 -11.33 -85.92
C MET A 220 61.55 -11.05 -86.28
N TYR A 221 62.42 -10.95 -85.28
CA TYR A 221 63.86 -10.79 -85.47
C TYR A 221 64.49 -11.99 -86.21
N ALA A 222 64.13 -13.22 -85.83
CA ALA A 222 64.59 -14.43 -86.49
C ALA A 222 64.16 -14.46 -87.97
N ILE A 223 62.88 -14.21 -88.26
CA ILE A 223 62.36 -14.18 -89.64
C ILE A 223 63.08 -13.11 -90.48
N ALA A 224 63.32 -11.92 -89.92
CA ALA A 224 64.02 -10.83 -90.62
C ALA A 224 65.50 -11.13 -90.87
N SER A 225 66.15 -11.91 -90.01
CA SER A 225 67.57 -12.27 -90.13
C SER A 225 67.83 -13.54 -90.98
N TYR A 226 66.81 -14.38 -91.21
CA TYR A 226 66.87 -15.54 -92.11
C TYR A 226 67.31 -15.24 -93.56
N PRO A 227 66.84 -14.18 -94.26
CA PRO A 227 67.33 -13.89 -95.61
C PRO A 227 68.80 -13.49 -95.63
N LEU A 228 69.32 -12.87 -94.57
CA LEU A 228 70.74 -12.53 -94.45
C LEU A 228 71.60 -13.78 -94.29
N SER A 229 71.19 -14.76 -93.47
CA SER A 229 71.97 -16.01 -93.33
C SER A 229 72.01 -16.83 -94.62
N ILE A 230 70.93 -16.81 -95.42
CA ILE A 230 70.91 -17.43 -96.75
C ILE A 230 71.86 -16.68 -97.69
N VAL A 231 71.85 -15.34 -97.70
CA VAL A 231 72.78 -14.55 -98.53
C VAL A 231 74.23 -14.74 -98.10
N TYR A 232 74.54 -14.74 -96.81
CA TYR A 232 75.88 -15.04 -96.30
C TYR A 232 76.31 -16.49 -96.58
N GLY A 233 75.38 -17.45 -96.52
CA GLY A 233 75.63 -18.83 -96.92
C GLY A 233 75.93 -18.98 -98.41
N VAL A 234 75.18 -18.30 -99.28
CA VAL A 234 75.41 -18.29 -100.74
C VAL A 234 76.70 -17.55 -101.10
N MET A 235 77.00 -16.42 -100.45
CA MET A 235 78.26 -15.71 -100.61
C MET A 235 79.46 -16.55 -100.12
N SER A 236 79.33 -17.29 -99.03
CA SER A 236 80.38 -18.18 -98.53
C SER A 236 80.61 -19.39 -99.45
N ILE A 237 79.57 -19.91 -100.11
CA ILE A 237 79.71 -20.96 -101.13
C ILE A 237 80.36 -20.40 -102.40
N MET A 238 80.03 -19.17 -102.82
CA MET A 238 80.70 -18.53 -103.98
C MET A 238 82.20 -18.28 -103.74
N TYR A 239 82.60 -17.88 -102.52
CA TYR A 239 84.02 -17.68 -102.19
C TYR A 239 84.84 -18.97 -102.13
N LEU A 240 84.20 -20.15 -102.03
CA LEU A 240 84.87 -21.45 -102.00
C LEU A 240 84.99 -22.11 -103.38
N VAL A 241 84.35 -21.55 -104.41
CA VAL A 241 84.32 -22.08 -105.79
C VAL A 241 85.14 -21.19 -106.77
N CYS A 242 85.74 -20.11 -106.29
CA CYS A 242 86.80 -19.37 -106.99
C CYS A 242 88.15 -19.64 -106.32
#